data_AF-A0A8F6TZF9-F1
#
_entry.id   AF-A0A8F6TZF9-F1
#
_cell.length_a   1.000
_cell.length_b   1.000
_cell.length_c   1.000
_cell.angle_alpha   90.00
_cell.angle_beta   90.00
_cell.angle_gamma   90.00
#
_symmetry.space_group_name_H-M   'P 1'
#
loop_
_entity.id
_entity.type
_entity.pdbx_description
1 polymer ?
#
loop_
_entity_poly.entity_id
_entity_poly.type
_entity_poly.pdbx_seq_one_letter_code
_entity_poly.pdbx_strand_id
1 'polypeptide(L)'
;MAIVPMSGAKAQDAGELAFVQGLMESMNQLSVRFNREVCGFILQDAEGNYSSTKVSWGGEASCASLPIEEGQRAVSSWHTHAAWGLGYDGEVPSIQDVEGDMRYGVNGWVATPGGRLWFVDGTTGTMVQACGRDCIPVDPNFYPEEHGPVAERYTLEGLYQRFGRSR
;
A
#
# COMPACT_ATOMS: atom_id res chain seq x y z
N MET A 1 15.84 3.84 -38.61
CA MET A 1 14.79 4.20 -37.64
C MET A 1 15.01 3.30 -36.43
N ALA A 2 15.55 3.83 -35.35
CA ALA A 2 15.86 3.05 -34.15
C ALA A 2 14.57 2.86 -33.35
N ILE A 3 14.22 1.60 -33.07
CA ILE A 3 13.13 1.24 -32.16
C ILE A 3 13.67 1.48 -30.74
N VAL A 4 13.22 2.57 -30.12
CA VAL A 4 13.45 2.80 -28.69
C VAL A 4 12.51 1.84 -27.96
N PRO A 5 13.01 0.91 -27.13
CA PRO A 5 12.13 0.13 -26.28
C PRO A 5 11.50 1.09 -25.27
N MET A 6 10.18 1.24 -25.34
CA MET A 6 9.44 1.86 -24.25
C MET A 6 9.62 0.95 -23.04
N SER A 7 10.32 1.46 -22.02
CA SER A 7 10.37 0.84 -20.70
C SER A 7 8.93 0.70 -20.21
N GLY A 8 8.34 -0.47 -20.41
CA GLY A 8 7.10 -0.85 -19.74
C GLY A 8 7.29 -0.65 -18.25
N ALA A 9 6.23 -0.20 -17.58
CA ALA A 9 6.10 -0.20 -16.14
C ALA A 9 6.88 -1.40 -15.59
N LYS A 10 7.88 -1.16 -14.72
CA LYS A 10 8.65 -2.25 -14.12
C LYS A 10 7.62 -3.24 -13.60
N ALA A 11 7.52 -4.40 -14.26
CA ALA A 11 6.81 -5.52 -13.70
C ALA A 11 7.34 -5.62 -12.27
N GLN A 12 6.42 -5.47 -11.32
CA GLN A 12 6.69 -5.54 -9.90
C GLN A 12 7.79 -6.57 -9.64
N ASP A 13 8.86 -6.19 -8.96
CA ASP A 13 9.92 -7.15 -8.67
C ASP A 13 9.27 -8.28 -7.87
N ALA A 14 9.26 -9.49 -8.44
CA ALA A 14 8.63 -10.64 -7.82
C ALA A 14 9.24 -10.92 -6.44
N GLY A 15 10.49 -10.54 -6.21
CA GLY A 15 11.14 -10.59 -4.90
C GLY A 15 10.54 -9.60 -3.91
N GLU A 16 10.27 -8.36 -4.33
CA GLU A 16 9.62 -7.34 -3.49
C GLU A 16 8.19 -7.77 -3.14
N LEU A 17 7.43 -8.28 -4.11
CA LEU A 17 6.08 -8.80 -3.87
C LEU A 17 6.08 -9.88 -2.79
N ALA A 18 6.94 -10.89 -2.94
CA ALA A 18 7.02 -12.00 -2.01
C ALA A 18 7.40 -11.53 -0.59
N PHE A 19 8.35 -10.58 -0.51
CA PHE A 19 8.73 -9.97 0.77
C PHE A 19 7.56 -9.23 1.42
N VAL A 20 6.86 -8.39 0.64
CA VAL A 20 5.72 -7.60 1.13
C VAL A 20 4.56 -8.49 1.54
N GLN A 21 4.24 -9.54 0.79
CA GLN A 21 3.18 -10.48 1.18
C GLN A 21 3.47 -11.11 2.54
N GLY A 22 4.68 -11.63 2.75
CA GLY A 22 5.06 -12.21 4.04
C GLY A 22 5.07 -11.18 5.18
N LEU A 23 5.50 -9.95 4.91
CA LEU A 23 5.43 -8.84 5.87
C LEU A 23 3.97 -8.53 6.24
N MET A 24 3.09 -8.39 5.25
CA MET A 24 1.70 -7.99 5.42
C MET A 24 0.84 -9.09 6.03
N GLU A 25 1.18 -10.37 5.83
CA GLU A 25 0.53 -11.48 6.55
C GLU A 25 0.61 -11.27 8.08
N SER A 26 1.80 -10.91 8.58
CA SER A 26 1.98 -10.66 10.01
C SER A 26 1.45 -9.30 10.44
N MET A 27 1.76 -8.24 9.67
CA MET A 27 1.45 -6.87 10.08
C MET A 27 -0.04 -6.56 9.98
N ASN A 28 -0.76 -7.05 8.96
CA ASN A 28 -2.20 -6.80 8.84
C ASN A 28 -2.98 -7.44 10.00
N GLN A 29 -2.60 -8.66 10.40
CA GLN A 29 -3.20 -9.33 11.55
C GLN A 29 -3.04 -8.50 12.83
N LEU A 30 -1.85 -7.94 13.07
CA LEU A 30 -1.59 -7.12 14.26
C LEU A 30 -2.25 -5.74 14.16
N SER A 31 -2.24 -5.12 12.97
CA SER A 31 -2.90 -3.84 12.67
C SER A 31 -4.38 -3.90 13.02
N VAL A 32 -5.08 -4.90 12.47
CA VAL A 32 -6.49 -5.18 12.74
C VAL A 32 -6.71 -5.43 14.24
N ARG A 33 -5.92 -6.32 14.85
CA ARG A 33 -6.10 -6.69 16.26
C ARG A 33 -6.02 -5.49 17.20
N PHE A 34 -5.10 -4.55 16.92
CA PHE A 34 -4.90 -3.38 17.77
C PHE A 34 -5.66 -2.15 17.27
N ASN A 35 -6.37 -2.27 16.15
CA ASN A 35 -7.03 -1.18 15.45
C ASN A 35 -6.10 0.03 15.22
N ARG A 36 -4.92 -0.23 14.63
CA ARG A 36 -3.91 0.80 14.37
C ARG A 36 -3.18 0.51 13.08
N GLU A 37 -3.07 1.52 12.21
CA GLU A 37 -2.17 1.47 11.08
C GLU A 37 -0.73 1.26 11.52
N VAL A 38 -0.01 0.46 10.73
CA VAL A 38 1.41 0.17 10.89
C VAL A 38 2.10 0.47 9.57
N CYS A 39 3.23 1.18 9.61
CA CYS A 39 3.92 1.63 8.42
C CYS A 39 5.46 1.56 8.53
N GLY A 40 6.10 1.61 7.37
CA GLY A 40 7.55 1.67 7.22
C GLY A 40 7.97 1.88 5.77
N PHE A 41 9.24 1.61 5.50
CA PHE A 41 9.78 1.55 4.14
C PHE A 41 10.36 0.16 3.87
N ILE A 42 10.18 -0.31 2.64
CA ILE A 42 10.90 -1.48 2.14
C ILE A 42 12.27 -1.00 1.69
N LEU A 43 13.31 -1.63 2.22
CA LEU A 43 14.70 -1.36 1.91
C LEU A 43 15.24 -2.46 1.00
N GLN A 44 16.14 -2.10 0.09
CA GLN A 44 16.85 -3.08 -0.72
C GLN A 44 18.36 -2.82 -0.69
N ASP A 45 19.14 -3.83 -0.30
CA ASP A 45 20.60 -3.74 -0.24
C ASP A 45 21.24 -3.81 -1.64
N ALA A 46 22.58 -3.87 -1.67
CA ALA A 46 23.36 -3.90 -2.92
C ALA A 46 23.28 -5.27 -3.62
N GLU A 47 23.05 -6.33 -2.86
CA GLU A 47 22.87 -7.70 -3.31
C GLU A 47 21.44 -7.97 -3.81
N GLY A 48 20.52 -7.04 -3.55
CA GLY A 48 19.12 -7.09 -3.97
C GLY A 48 18.18 -7.69 -2.92
N ASN A 49 18.65 -7.98 -1.71
CA ASN A 49 17.81 -8.51 -0.63
C ASN A 49 16.89 -7.43 -0.07
N TYR A 50 15.69 -7.85 0.32
CA TYR A 50 14.68 -6.98 0.90
C TYR A 50 14.65 -7.06 2.42
N SER A 51 14.43 -5.91 3.04
CA SER A 51 14.13 -5.77 4.46
C SER A 51 13.14 -4.62 4.67
N SER A 52 12.66 -4.44 5.90
CA SER A 52 11.85 -3.26 6.26
C SER A 52 12.60 -2.42 7.26
N THR A 53 12.38 -1.11 7.24
CA THR A 53 12.71 -0.25 8.39
C THR A 53 12.01 -0.76 9.66
N LYS A 54 12.48 -0.30 10.82
CA LYS A 54 11.72 -0.44 12.06
C LYS A 54 10.29 0.09 11.85
N VAL A 55 9.30 -0.71 12.26
CA VAL A 55 7.89 -0.37 12.10
C VAL A 55 7.50 0.82 12.98
N SER A 56 6.64 1.68 12.46
CA SER A 56 5.97 2.74 13.20
C SER A 56 4.52 2.37 13.44
N TRP A 57 4.02 2.67 14.64
CA TRP A 57 2.64 2.41 15.03
C TRP A 57 1.84 3.71 15.04
N GLY A 58 0.86 3.81 14.15
CA GLY A 58 0.01 4.96 13.92
C GLY A 58 -1.26 4.98 14.77
N GLY A 59 -2.27 5.72 14.31
CA GLY A 59 -3.65 5.67 14.80
C GLY A 59 -4.53 4.79 13.90
N GLU A 60 -5.85 4.94 14.02
CA GLU A 60 -6.83 4.19 13.21
C GLU A 60 -6.78 4.53 11.71
N ALA A 61 -6.43 5.77 11.37
CA ALA A 61 -6.45 6.29 9.99
C ALA A 61 -5.22 7.16 9.67
N SER A 62 -4.09 6.86 10.30
CA SER A 62 -2.82 7.55 10.02
C SER A 62 -1.62 6.78 10.54
N CYS A 63 -0.53 6.79 9.80
CA CYS A 63 0.78 6.38 10.28
C CYS A 63 1.87 7.29 9.73
N ALA A 64 2.93 7.48 10.50
CA ALA A 64 4.12 8.23 10.07
C ALA A 64 5.34 7.34 10.22
N SER A 65 5.93 6.96 9.08
CA SER A 65 7.13 6.13 9.05
C SER A 65 8.30 6.86 9.72
N LEU A 66 9.18 6.09 10.35
CA LEU A 66 10.44 6.63 10.88
C LEU A 66 11.31 7.13 9.71
N PRO A 67 12.16 8.15 9.92
CA PRO A 67 13.09 8.61 8.90
C PRO A 67 14.00 7.47 8.41
N ILE A 68 14.25 7.44 7.11
CA ILE A 68 15.24 6.54 6.51
C ILE A 68 16.63 7.00 6.98
N GLU A 69 17.43 6.05 7.46
CA GLU A 69 18.80 6.34 7.93
C GLU A 69 19.75 6.57 6.74
N GLU A 70 20.85 7.28 6.99
CA GLU A 70 21.85 7.53 5.95
C GLU A 70 22.40 6.22 5.37
N GLY A 71 22.47 6.12 4.04
CA GLY A 71 22.95 4.93 3.34
C GLY A 71 21.89 3.83 3.12
N GLN A 72 20.71 3.93 3.72
CA GLN A 72 19.59 3.04 3.40
C GLN A 72 18.96 3.43 2.07
N ARG A 73 18.63 2.42 1.25
CA ARG A 73 17.90 2.61 -0.01
C ARG A 73 16.48 2.09 0.11
N ALA A 74 15.52 3.01 0.30
CA ALA A 74 14.11 2.67 0.22
C ALA A 74 13.68 2.49 -1.25
N VAL A 75 12.93 1.43 -1.51
CA VAL A 75 12.36 1.12 -2.83
C VAL A 75 10.86 1.34 -2.89
N SER A 76 10.18 1.21 -1.74
CA SER A 76 8.77 1.52 -1.60
C SER A 76 8.45 1.97 -0.17
N SER A 77 7.39 2.76 -0.01
CA SER A 77 6.67 2.88 1.25
C SER A 77 5.81 1.62 1.47
N TRP A 78 5.39 1.38 2.70
CA TRP A 78 4.34 0.42 2.98
C TRP A 78 3.54 0.82 4.22
N HIS A 79 2.25 0.49 4.22
CA HIS A 79 1.44 0.54 5.42
C HIS A 79 0.28 -0.45 5.37
N THR A 80 -0.33 -0.63 6.54
CA THR A 80 -1.60 -1.33 6.74
C THR A 80 -2.66 -0.30 7.05
N HIS A 81 -3.87 -0.51 6.58
CA HIS A 81 -5.05 0.09 7.20
C HIS A 81 -5.37 -0.66 8.49
N ALA A 82 -6.05 0.02 9.42
CA ALA A 82 -6.46 -0.52 10.71
C ALA A 82 -7.61 -1.55 10.58
N ALA A 83 -8.30 -1.84 11.68
CA ALA A 83 -9.49 -2.69 11.63
C ALA A 83 -10.58 -2.06 10.75
N TRP A 84 -11.52 -2.89 10.31
CA TRP A 84 -12.70 -2.37 9.61
C TRP A 84 -13.46 -1.40 10.52
N GLY A 85 -13.77 -0.21 10.00
CA GLY A 85 -14.51 0.83 10.69
C GLY A 85 -15.78 1.18 9.93
N LEU A 86 -16.91 1.25 10.65
CA LEU A 86 -18.20 1.63 10.07
C LEU A 86 -18.14 3.02 9.46
N GLY A 87 -18.55 3.14 8.19
CA GLY A 87 -18.55 4.40 7.45
C GLY A 87 -17.15 4.90 7.03
N TYR A 88 -16.11 4.07 7.20
CA TYR A 88 -14.75 4.36 6.76
C TYR A 88 -14.35 3.46 5.59
N ASP A 89 -14.02 4.09 4.46
CA ASP A 89 -13.63 3.38 3.24
C ASP A 89 -12.14 2.98 3.27
N GLY A 90 -11.85 1.98 4.09
CA GLY A 90 -10.50 1.43 4.28
C GLY A 90 -10.11 0.34 3.30
N GLU A 91 -10.84 0.12 2.20
CA GLU A 91 -10.56 -0.97 1.25
C GLU A 91 -9.77 -0.55 -0.01
N VAL A 92 -9.44 0.73 -0.12
CA VAL A 92 -8.63 1.32 -1.20
C VAL A 92 -7.61 2.29 -0.62
N PRO A 93 -6.43 2.50 -1.24
CA PRO A 93 -5.51 3.55 -0.82
C PRO A 93 -6.19 4.91 -0.72
N SER A 94 -5.83 5.73 0.27
CA SER A 94 -6.33 7.09 0.37
C SER A 94 -5.70 7.99 -0.68
N ILE A 95 -6.32 9.15 -0.93
CA ILE A 95 -5.74 10.19 -1.82
C ILE A 95 -4.38 10.63 -1.28
N GLN A 96 -4.26 10.78 0.04
CA GLN A 96 -3.05 11.24 0.70
C GLN A 96 -1.89 10.25 0.57
N ASP A 97 -2.17 8.94 0.55
CA ASP A 97 -1.14 7.92 0.33
C ASP A 97 -0.54 8.07 -1.06
N VAL A 98 -1.41 8.13 -2.07
CA VAL A 98 -1.01 8.20 -3.48
C VAL A 98 -0.30 9.51 -3.78
N GLU A 99 -0.80 10.64 -3.29
CA GLU A 99 -0.13 11.94 -3.47
C GLU A 99 1.21 12.01 -2.72
N GLY A 100 1.31 11.35 -1.56
CA GLY A 100 2.55 11.21 -0.80
C GLY A 100 3.60 10.45 -1.58
N ASP A 101 3.27 9.23 -2.01
CA ASP A 101 4.13 8.38 -2.84
C ASP A 101 4.57 9.10 -4.13
N MET A 102 3.64 9.82 -4.78
CA MET A 102 3.94 10.63 -5.95
C MET A 102 4.90 11.79 -5.68
N ARG A 103 4.71 12.50 -4.57
CA ARG A 103 5.57 13.62 -4.17
C ARG A 103 7.01 13.16 -3.91
N TYR A 104 7.18 11.98 -3.32
CA TYR A 104 8.49 11.41 -3.02
C TYR A 104 9.07 10.58 -4.17
N GLY A 105 8.29 10.33 -5.22
CA GLY A 105 8.71 9.52 -6.37
C GLY A 105 8.99 8.06 -5.99
N VAL A 106 8.26 7.53 -5.00
CA VAL A 106 8.45 6.21 -4.42
C VAL A 106 7.17 5.39 -4.60
N ASN A 107 7.28 4.09 -4.87
CA ASN A 107 6.10 3.22 -4.92
C ASN A 107 5.55 2.97 -3.52
N GLY A 108 4.34 2.44 -3.42
CA GLY A 108 3.71 2.11 -2.13
C GLY A 108 3.02 0.76 -2.11
N TRP A 109 2.91 0.20 -0.90
CA TRP A 109 2.15 -1.01 -0.60
C TRP A 109 1.10 -0.72 0.47
N VAL A 110 -0.15 -1.11 0.23
CA VAL A 110 -1.25 -0.92 1.19
C VAL A 110 -2.00 -2.23 1.42
N ALA A 111 -2.01 -2.68 2.67
CA ALA A 111 -2.82 -3.82 3.12
C ALA A 111 -4.14 -3.35 3.74
N THR A 112 -5.25 -4.02 3.43
CA THR A 112 -6.59 -3.61 3.88
C THR A 112 -7.23 -4.63 4.85
N PRO A 113 -8.20 -4.21 5.70
CA PRO A 113 -8.88 -5.13 6.62
C PRO A 113 -9.68 -6.23 5.92
N GLY A 114 -10.15 -6.03 4.69
CA GLY A 114 -10.75 -7.06 3.83
C GLY A 114 -9.74 -8.05 3.21
N GLY A 115 -8.47 -7.91 3.55
CA GLY A 115 -7.39 -8.80 3.13
C GLY A 115 -6.89 -8.55 1.71
N ARG A 116 -7.08 -7.34 1.15
CA ARG A 116 -6.49 -6.95 -0.14
C ARG A 116 -5.06 -6.45 0.07
N LEU A 117 -4.25 -6.59 -0.97
CA LEU A 117 -2.94 -5.95 -1.06
C LEU A 117 -2.87 -5.09 -2.32
N TRP A 118 -2.63 -3.81 -2.14
CA TRP A 118 -2.51 -2.81 -3.19
C TRP A 118 -1.07 -2.43 -3.44
N PHE A 119 -0.74 -2.27 -4.71
CA PHE A 119 0.44 -1.56 -5.19
C PHE A 119 0.04 -0.15 -5.64
N VAL A 120 0.84 0.84 -5.26
CA VAL A 120 0.74 2.23 -5.71
C VAL A 120 1.97 2.56 -6.54
N ASP A 121 1.76 2.94 -7.80
CA ASP A 121 2.81 3.46 -8.67
C ASP A 121 3.04 4.95 -8.34
N GLY A 122 4.17 5.24 -7.69
CA GLY A 122 4.54 6.61 -7.31
C GLY A 122 4.90 7.51 -8.48
N THR A 123 5.04 7.00 -9.69
CA THR A 123 5.24 7.85 -10.88
C THR A 123 3.91 8.25 -11.50
N THR A 124 2.96 7.32 -11.58
CA THR A 124 1.71 7.52 -12.33
C THR A 124 0.50 7.84 -11.45
N GLY A 125 0.55 7.53 -10.16
CA GLY A 125 -0.62 7.57 -9.28
C GLY A 125 -1.68 6.53 -9.65
N THR A 126 -1.25 5.41 -10.24
CA THR A 126 -2.09 4.24 -10.51
C THR A 126 -2.00 3.29 -9.34
N MET A 127 -3.14 2.74 -8.92
CA MET A 127 -3.22 1.72 -7.89
C MET A 127 -3.76 0.44 -8.48
N VAL A 128 -3.10 -0.69 -8.22
CA VAL A 128 -3.51 -2.01 -8.72
C VAL A 128 -3.46 -2.99 -7.56
N GLN A 129 -4.46 -3.85 -7.44
CA GLN A 129 -4.42 -4.95 -6.48
C GLN A 129 -3.37 -5.96 -6.93
N ALA A 130 -2.33 -6.13 -6.11
CA ALA A 130 -1.40 -7.25 -6.27
C ALA A 130 -2.08 -8.58 -5.88
N CYS A 131 -3.03 -8.52 -4.93
CA CYS A 131 -3.99 -9.59 -4.72
C CYS A 131 -5.29 -9.08 -4.11
N GLY A 132 -6.36 -9.83 -4.37
CA GLY A 132 -7.73 -9.50 -4.00
C GLY A 132 -8.10 -9.79 -2.54
N ARG A 133 -9.40 -9.79 -2.24
CA ARG A 133 -9.94 -10.15 -0.92
C ARG A 133 -9.41 -11.50 -0.45
N ASP A 134 -9.34 -11.65 0.87
CA ASP A 134 -8.95 -12.90 1.54
C ASP A 134 -7.51 -13.36 1.21
N CYS A 135 -6.66 -12.50 0.63
CA CYS A 135 -5.28 -12.82 0.28
C CYS A 135 -4.35 -12.78 1.49
N ILE A 136 -4.52 -11.77 2.36
CA ILE A 136 -3.82 -11.64 3.64
C ILE A 136 -4.85 -11.70 4.79
N PRO A 137 -4.44 -11.88 6.07
CA PRO A 137 -5.38 -12.04 7.17
C PRO A 137 -6.43 -10.93 7.23
N VAL A 138 -7.69 -11.36 7.24
CA VAL A 138 -8.88 -10.52 7.19
C VAL A 138 -9.33 -10.17 8.60
N ASP A 139 -9.88 -8.98 8.78
CA ASP A 139 -10.59 -8.63 9.99
C ASP A 139 -11.80 -9.54 10.20
N PRO A 140 -11.90 -10.27 11.33
CA PRO A 140 -13.07 -11.09 11.63
C PRO A 140 -14.41 -10.34 11.62
N ASN A 141 -14.38 -9.01 11.80
CA ASN A 141 -15.56 -8.14 11.77
C ASN A 141 -15.75 -7.42 10.43
N PHE A 142 -14.95 -7.75 9.39
CA PHE A 142 -15.02 -7.09 8.11
C PHE A 142 -16.43 -7.16 7.50
N TYR A 143 -16.98 -5.99 7.16
CA TYR A 143 -18.23 -5.90 6.41
C TYR A 143 -17.95 -5.43 4.98
N PRO A 144 -18.20 -6.27 3.96
CA PRO A 144 -17.80 -5.97 2.59
C PRO A 144 -18.65 -4.88 1.94
N GLU A 145 -18.01 -4.07 1.11
CA GLU A 145 -18.64 -3.23 0.08
C GLU A 145 -19.64 -2.18 0.59
N GLU A 146 -19.48 -1.70 1.84
CA GLU A 146 -20.26 -0.58 2.39
C GLU A 146 -20.20 0.67 1.48
N HIS A 147 -19.02 0.92 0.90
CA HIS A 147 -18.75 2.03 -0.02
C HIS A 147 -18.83 1.61 -1.49
N GLY A 148 -19.60 0.57 -1.78
CA GLY A 148 -19.73 -0.04 -3.09
C GLY A 148 -18.57 -0.96 -3.48
N PRO A 149 -18.63 -1.56 -4.67
CA PRO A 149 -17.65 -2.54 -5.12
C PRO A 149 -16.27 -1.91 -5.28
N VAL A 150 -15.24 -2.68 -4.88
CA VAL A 150 -13.84 -2.29 -4.97
C VAL A 150 -13.25 -2.89 -6.25
N ALA A 151 -12.91 -2.02 -7.21
CA ALA A 151 -12.30 -2.42 -8.49
C ALA A 151 -10.87 -2.94 -8.28
N GLU A 152 -10.33 -3.72 -9.22
CA GLU A 152 -8.94 -4.22 -9.16
C GLU A 152 -7.89 -3.13 -9.43
N ARG A 153 -8.33 -1.99 -9.99
CA ARG A 153 -7.46 -0.87 -10.35
C ARG A 153 -8.18 0.46 -10.14
N TYR A 154 -7.43 1.45 -9.67
CA TYR A 154 -7.83 2.85 -9.61
C TYR A 154 -6.76 3.76 -10.22
N THR A 155 -7.19 4.95 -10.64
CA THR A 155 -6.30 6.10 -10.85
C THR A 155 -6.50 7.09 -9.71
N LEU A 156 -5.56 8.02 -9.50
CA LEU A 156 -5.74 9.10 -8.53
C LEU A 156 -7.06 9.87 -8.76
N GLU A 157 -7.40 10.20 -10.02
CA GLU A 157 -8.69 10.83 -10.34
C GLU A 157 -9.89 9.94 -9.95
N GLY A 158 -9.79 8.63 -10.17
CA GLY A 158 -10.81 7.68 -9.74
C GLY A 158 -10.99 7.64 -8.22
N LEU A 159 -9.92 7.83 -7.42
CA LEU A 159 -10.05 7.99 -5.98
C LEU A 159 -10.76 9.28 -5.60
N TYR A 160 -10.42 10.42 -6.23
CA TYR A 160 -11.15 11.67 -6.01
C TYR A 160 -12.65 11.52 -6.24
N GLN A 161 -13.04 10.83 -7.32
CA GLN A 161 -14.44 10.52 -7.61
C GLN A 161 -15.06 9.61 -6.55
N ARG A 162 -14.36 8.54 -6.13
CA ARG A 162 -14.83 7.60 -5.10
C ARG A 162 -15.05 8.29 -3.76
N PHE A 163 -14.13 9.14 -3.34
CA PHE A 163 -14.21 9.88 -2.09
C PHE A 163 -15.07 11.15 -2.18
N GLY A 164 -15.65 11.45 -3.34
CA GLY A 164 -16.49 12.64 -3.56
C GLY A 164 -15.75 13.96 -3.34
N ARG A 165 -14.44 14.00 -3.63
CA ARG A 165 -13.59 15.19 -3.46
C ARG A 165 -13.26 15.82 -4.82
N SER A 166 -13.16 17.14 -4.85
CA SER A 166 -12.54 17.86 -5.98
C SER A 166 -11.03 17.86 -5.82
N ARG A 167 -10.32 17.81 -6.95
CA ARG A 167 -8.87 17.98 -7.01
C ARG A 167 -8.47 19.44 -6.88
#